data_AF-A0AB33IN06-F1
#
_entry.id   AF-A0AB33IN06-F1
#
_cell.length_a   1.000
_cell.length_b   1.000
_cell.length_c   1.000
_cell.angle_alpha   90.00
_cell.angle_beta   90.00
_cell.angle_gamma   90.00
#
_symmetry.space_group_name_H-M   'P 1'
#
loop_
_entity.id
_entity.type
_entity.pdbx_description
1 polymer ?
#
loop_
_entity_poly.entity_id
_entity_poly.type
_entity_poly.pdbx_seq_one_letter_code
_entity_poly.pdbx_strand_id
1 'polypeptide(L)'
;MSTNESTIADQRFDLNQLRPYLGDKIVDTMHAINAISGYEMAPGLRSPFVDFRNWLNTKPYFIEQWRLSKSDEIKKYGRFSNGVEYCERAMAECYYRLDLIRDMDTRLRKELADRNISSQIPLGSTMCIGNTAKIDFEYRSFVLSYRRALDYLSYGLSTYFNESQDSFNRFAKNILKSHPTAVSAALAPILKRYMPHFSFVIGDQKGRSTRDIIAHKAALDAGSINIRNNGFVLFGGGENLGINTERGDDFLNPPTLPDVLETRMVNLQGCVADLLAGIRAAITDYEKSQGWR
;
A
#
# COMPACT_ATOMS: atom_id res chain seq x y z
N MET A 1 34.64 3.91 10.27
CA MET A 1 34.44 3.19 8.99
C MET A 1 33.25 3.84 8.31
N SER A 2 33.53 4.65 7.29
CA SER A 2 32.56 5.40 6.50
C SER A 2 31.99 4.47 5.44
N THR A 3 30.74 4.05 5.56
CA THR A 3 30.04 3.35 4.49
C THR A 3 29.47 4.37 3.51
N ASN A 4 30.00 4.32 2.29
CA ASN A 4 29.55 5.06 1.12
C ASN A 4 28.04 4.90 0.90
N GLU A 5 27.29 5.97 1.16
CA GLU A 5 25.98 6.22 0.55
C GLU A 5 26.19 6.65 -0.91
N SER A 6 26.62 5.73 -1.78
CA SER A 6 26.70 6.01 -3.21
C SER A 6 25.39 5.64 -3.91
N THR A 7 24.69 6.69 -4.35
CA THR A 7 23.87 6.73 -5.58
C THR A 7 22.71 5.76 -5.67
N ILE A 8 21.67 5.99 -4.86
CA ILE A 8 20.30 5.85 -5.38
C ILE A 8 19.98 7.20 -5.99
N ALA A 9 20.02 7.29 -7.32
CA ALA A 9 19.60 8.50 -8.03
C ALA A 9 18.18 8.84 -7.54
N ASP A 10 18.03 10.04 -6.97
CA ASP A 10 16.78 10.60 -6.53
C ASP A 10 15.87 10.71 -7.76
N GLN A 11 15.10 9.68 -8.08
CA GLN A 11 14.14 9.64 -9.18
C GLN A 11 12.90 10.48 -8.84
N ARG A 12 13.12 11.67 -8.26
CA ARG A 12 12.09 12.70 -8.13
C ARG A 12 11.86 13.28 -9.52
N PHE A 13 10.60 13.47 -9.86
CA PHE A 13 10.29 14.47 -10.87
C PHE A 13 10.64 15.82 -10.25
N ASP A 14 11.85 16.29 -10.53
CA ASP A 14 12.31 17.56 -10.03
C ASP A 14 11.53 18.66 -10.76
N LEU A 15 10.59 19.30 -10.06
CA LEU A 15 9.81 20.42 -10.58
C LEU A 15 10.72 21.53 -11.12
N ASN A 16 11.98 21.62 -10.67
CA ASN A 16 12.94 22.58 -11.22
C ASN A 16 13.28 22.31 -12.69
N GLN A 17 13.13 21.08 -13.18
CA GLN A 17 13.25 20.75 -14.61
C GLN A 17 12.17 21.44 -15.46
N LEU A 18 11.07 21.89 -14.85
CA LEU A 18 10.03 22.64 -15.53
C LEU A 18 10.29 24.15 -15.61
N ARG A 19 11.29 24.68 -14.89
CA ARG A 19 11.60 26.13 -14.89
C ARG A 19 11.86 26.69 -16.29
N PRO A 20 12.60 26.01 -17.19
CA PRO A 20 12.80 26.51 -18.56
C PRO A 20 11.51 26.64 -19.38
N TYR A 21 10.46 25.89 -19.01
CA TYR A 21 9.22 25.81 -19.78
C TYR A 21 8.09 26.65 -19.17
N LEU A 22 8.05 26.74 -17.82
CA LEU A 22 6.95 27.37 -17.07
C LEU A 22 7.38 28.66 -16.34
N GLY A 23 8.69 28.91 -16.21
CA GLY A 23 9.24 30.03 -15.47
C GLY A 23 9.23 29.83 -13.94
N ASP A 24 10.07 30.62 -13.25
CA ASP A 24 10.34 30.43 -11.82
C ASP A 24 9.11 30.59 -10.94
N LYS A 25 8.31 31.65 -11.16
CA LYS A 25 7.12 31.91 -10.35
C LYS A 25 6.12 30.75 -10.36
N ILE A 26 5.92 30.10 -11.51
CA ILE A 26 4.98 28.97 -11.61
C ILE A 26 5.55 27.79 -10.84
N VAL A 27 6.82 27.45 -11.04
CA VAL A 27 7.47 26.33 -10.35
C VAL A 27 7.51 26.54 -8.83
N ASP A 28 7.83 27.75 -8.36
CA ASP A 28 7.81 28.09 -6.93
C ASP A 28 6.40 27.94 -6.34
N THR A 29 5.38 28.36 -7.10
CA THR A 29 3.98 28.17 -6.70
C THR A 29 3.62 26.69 -6.64
N MET A 30 4.09 25.87 -7.60
CA MET A 30 3.88 24.41 -7.58
C MET A 30 4.55 23.76 -6.36
N HIS A 31 5.77 24.17 -6.02
CA HIS A 31 6.46 23.72 -4.79
C HIS A 31 5.66 24.09 -3.54
N ALA A 32 5.17 25.32 -3.45
CA ALA A 32 4.35 25.77 -2.32
C ALA A 32 3.04 24.98 -2.19
N ILE A 33 2.34 24.73 -3.31
CA ILE A 33 1.12 23.91 -3.33
C ILE A 33 1.42 22.47 -2.89
N ASN A 34 2.51 21.88 -3.38
CA ASN A 34 2.92 20.52 -3.04
C ASN A 34 3.29 20.40 -1.55
N ALA A 35 3.93 21.41 -0.96
CA ALA A 35 4.25 21.45 0.46
C ALA A 35 3.00 21.53 1.37
N ILE A 36 1.89 22.10 0.88
CA ILE A 36 0.65 22.26 1.65
C ILE A 36 -0.28 21.06 1.50
N SER A 37 -0.44 20.57 0.26
CA SER A 37 -1.49 19.60 -0.11
C SER A 37 -0.97 18.29 -0.69
N GLY A 38 0.33 18.22 -0.98
CA GLY A 38 0.97 17.04 -1.51
C GLY A 38 1.28 16.02 -0.44
N TYR A 39 1.45 14.78 -0.88
CA TYR A 39 2.08 13.73 -0.09
C TYR A 39 3.03 12.96 -1.00
N GLU A 40 4.28 12.84 -0.56
CA GLU A 40 5.33 12.15 -1.32
C GLU A 40 5.76 10.88 -0.59
N MET A 41 5.60 9.75 -1.26
CA MET A 41 6.19 8.50 -0.79
C MET A 41 7.72 8.57 -0.89
N ALA A 42 8.40 7.94 0.07
CA ALA A 42 9.85 7.84 0.04
C ALA A 42 10.36 7.22 -1.28
N PRO A 43 11.51 7.67 -1.82
CA PRO A 43 12.00 7.21 -3.14
C PRO A 43 12.10 5.69 -3.28
N GLY A 44 12.56 4.99 -2.23
CA GLY A 44 12.66 3.52 -2.24
C GLY A 44 11.30 2.80 -2.31
N LEU A 45 10.22 3.44 -1.82
CA LEU A 45 8.86 2.91 -1.92
C LEU A 45 8.27 3.15 -3.32
N ARG A 46 8.69 4.24 -3.96
CA ARG A 46 8.22 4.65 -5.29
C ARG A 46 8.95 3.95 -6.44
N SER A 47 10.18 3.49 -6.21
CA SER A 47 11.06 2.95 -7.27
C SER A 47 10.42 1.86 -8.14
N PRO A 48 9.62 0.89 -7.62
CA PRO A 48 9.04 -0.13 -8.50
C PRO A 48 8.09 0.45 -9.55
N PHE A 49 7.35 1.50 -9.20
CA PHE A 49 6.46 2.20 -10.12
C PHE A 49 7.23 3.00 -11.17
N VAL A 50 8.31 3.66 -10.76
CA VAL A 50 9.15 4.43 -11.67
C VAL A 50 9.85 3.50 -12.66
N ASP A 51 10.45 2.42 -12.18
CA ASP A 51 11.11 1.42 -13.01
C ASP A 51 10.13 0.79 -14.01
N PHE A 52 8.90 0.51 -13.57
CA PHE A 52 7.85 -0.02 -14.43
C PHE A 52 7.42 0.97 -15.51
N ARG A 53 7.23 2.26 -15.15
CA ARG A 53 6.91 3.33 -16.12
C ARG A 53 8.04 3.55 -17.12
N ASN A 54 9.29 3.54 -16.65
CA ASN A 54 10.46 3.67 -17.51
C ASN A 54 10.52 2.53 -18.53
N TRP A 55 10.24 1.29 -18.11
CA TRP A 55 10.09 0.16 -19.01
C TRP A 55 8.92 0.34 -20.00
N LEU A 56 7.74 0.77 -19.55
CA LEU A 56 6.64 1.07 -20.47
C LEU A 56 7.01 2.09 -21.54
N ASN A 57 7.84 3.07 -21.19
CA ASN A 57 8.32 4.10 -22.10
C ASN A 57 9.37 3.60 -23.11
N THR A 58 9.98 2.42 -22.91
CA THR A 58 10.78 1.78 -23.97
C THR A 58 9.92 1.18 -25.08
N LYS A 59 8.58 1.23 -24.93
CA LYS A 59 7.57 0.72 -25.86
C LYS A 59 7.76 -0.78 -26.18
N PRO A 60 7.49 -1.67 -25.20
CA PRO A 60 7.34 -3.10 -25.47
C PRO A 60 6.35 -3.35 -26.62
N TYR A 61 6.46 -4.49 -27.29
CA TYR A 61 5.71 -4.75 -28.52
C TYR A 61 4.20 -4.61 -28.31
N PHE A 62 3.63 -5.13 -27.22
CA PHE A 62 2.20 -4.97 -26.92
C PHE A 62 1.76 -3.50 -26.78
N ILE A 63 2.63 -2.62 -26.27
CA ILE A 63 2.36 -1.17 -26.15
C ILE A 63 2.38 -0.52 -27.53
N GLU A 64 3.33 -0.88 -28.39
CA GLU A 64 3.36 -0.43 -29.78
C GLU A 64 2.05 -0.82 -30.47
N GLN A 65 1.61 -2.08 -30.33
CA GLN A 65 0.36 -2.57 -30.91
C GLN A 65 -0.87 -1.80 -30.40
N TRP A 66 -1.00 -1.58 -29.09
CA TRP A 66 -2.14 -0.85 -28.55
C TRP A 66 -2.19 0.60 -29.00
N ARG A 67 -1.05 1.22 -29.29
CA ARG A 67 -0.97 2.59 -29.79
C ARG A 67 -1.23 2.72 -31.29
N LEU A 68 -1.34 1.63 -32.04
CA LEU A 68 -1.72 1.68 -33.46
C LEU A 68 -3.17 2.11 -33.68
N SER A 69 -4.05 1.92 -32.68
CA SER A 69 -5.45 2.34 -32.76
C SER A 69 -5.82 3.25 -31.60
N LYS A 70 -6.55 4.34 -31.89
CA LYS A 70 -7.05 5.27 -30.87
C LYS A 70 -7.92 4.57 -29.83
N SER A 71 -8.67 3.54 -30.22
CA SER A 71 -9.52 2.77 -29.29
C SER A 71 -8.67 1.99 -28.28
N ASP A 72 -7.67 1.24 -28.74
CA ASP A 72 -6.84 0.43 -27.85
C ASP A 72 -5.87 1.28 -27.03
N GLU A 73 -5.42 2.42 -27.55
CA GLU A 73 -4.63 3.38 -26.78
C GLU A 73 -5.41 3.88 -25.55
N ILE A 74 -6.66 4.29 -25.76
CA ILE A 74 -7.51 4.78 -24.67
C ILE A 74 -7.92 3.64 -23.73
N LYS A 75 -8.36 2.49 -24.28
CA LYS A 75 -8.98 1.41 -23.49
C LYS A 75 -7.99 0.45 -22.87
N LYS A 76 -6.93 0.06 -23.59
CA LYS A 76 -5.96 -0.94 -23.12
C LYS A 76 -4.74 -0.27 -22.51
N TYR A 77 -4.05 0.60 -23.26
CA TYR A 77 -2.88 1.29 -22.73
C TYR A 77 -3.26 2.22 -21.58
N GLY A 78 -4.28 3.05 -21.74
CA GLY A 78 -4.79 3.93 -20.68
C GLY A 78 -5.17 3.13 -19.43
N ARG A 79 -5.87 2.02 -19.57
CA ARG A 79 -6.25 1.17 -18.43
C ARG A 79 -5.05 0.52 -17.75
N PHE A 80 -4.10 -0.03 -18.51
CA PHE A 80 -2.91 -0.70 -17.99
C PHE A 80 -2.02 0.29 -17.22
N SER A 81 -1.72 1.45 -17.82
CA SER A 81 -0.89 2.49 -17.22
C SER A 81 -1.58 3.17 -16.03
N ASN A 82 -2.84 3.60 -16.19
CA ASN A 82 -3.57 4.26 -15.12
C ASN A 82 -3.85 3.32 -13.95
N GLY A 83 -4.06 2.02 -14.18
CA GLY A 83 -4.23 1.06 -13.08
C GLY A 83 -3.01 1.00 -12.16
N VAL A 84 -1.80 1.04 -12.73
CA VAL A 84 -0.55 1.10 -11.95
C VAL A 84 -0.39 2.46 -11.26
N GLU A 85 -0.74 3.56 -11.92
CA GLU A 85 -0.72 4.90 -11.30
C GLU A 85 -1.73 5.04 -10.14
N TYR A 86 -2.94 4.53 -10.31
CA TYR A 86 -3.95 4.55 -9.25
C TYR A 86 -3.55 3.65 -8.08
N CYS A 87 -2.85 2.54 -8.35
CA CYS A 87 -2.23 1.73 -7.31
C CYS A 87 -1.20 2.54 -6.50
N GLU A 88 -0.26 3.23 -7.17
CA GLU A 88 0.74 4.09 -6.54
C GLU A 88 0.08 5.15 -5.65
N ARG A 89 -0.96 5.83 -6.15
CA ARG A 89 -1.70 6.85 -5.39
C ARG A 89 -2.43 6.27 -4.18
N ALA A 90 -3.05 5.10 -4.32
CA ALA A 90 -3.72 4.43 -3.21
C ALA A 90 -2.72 3.95 -2.14
N MET A 91 -1.53 3.50 -2.55
CA MET A 91 -0.44 3.18 -1.63
C MET A 91 0.11 4.41 -0.91
N ALA A 92 0.25 5.53 -1.62
CA ALA A 92 0.61 6.81 -1.03
C ALA A 92 -0.42 7.23 0.03
N GLU A 93 -1.70 7.06 -0.26
CA GLU A 93 -2.76 7.28 0.73
C GLU A 93 -2.58 6.37 1.96
N CYS A 94 -2.25 5.07 1.79
CA CYS A 94 -1.97 4.20 2.93
C CYS A 94 -0.82 4.71 3.81
N TYR A 95 0.30 5.09 3.21
CA TYR A 95 1.45 5.61 3.96
C TYR A 95 1.11 6.93 4.67
N TYR A 96 0.38 7.83 4.02
CA TYR A 96 -0.10 9.06 4.65
C TYR A 96 -0.94 8.78 5.90
N ARG A 97 -1.90 7.84 5.81
CA ARG A 97 -2.74 7.46 6.96
C ARG A 97 -1.91 6.80 8.06
N LEU A 98 -0.93 5.98 7.71
CA LEU A 98 -0.01 5.36 8.67
C LEU A 98 0.82 6.41 9.41
N ASP A 99 1.34 7.42 8.72
CA ASP A 99 2.11 8.50 9.33
C ASP A 99 1.26 9.32 10.31
N LEU A 100 0.01 9.61 9.97
CA LEU A 100 -0.94 10.26 10.88
C LEU A 100 -1.22 9.41 12.12
N ILE A 101 -1.42 8.11 11.95
CA ILE A 101 -1.64 7.17 13.06
C ILE A 101 -0.39 7.10 13.96
N ARG A 102 0.80 7.08 13.36
CA ARG A 102 2.08 7.07 14.08
C ARG A 102 2.33 8.37 14.85
N ASP A 103 1.98 9.52 14.29
CA ASP A 103 2.00 10.81 15.02
C ASP A 103 1.06 10.78 16.22
N MET A 104 -0.18 10.31 16.03
CA MET A 104 -1.15 10.19 17.12
C MET A 104 -0.67 9.24 18.22
N ASP A 105 -0.14 8.07 17.87
CA ASP A 105 0.43 7.11 18.84
C ASP A 105 1.59 7.74 19.63
N THR A 106 2.54 8.38 18.94
CA THR A 106 3.70 9.04 19.56
C THR A 106 3.26 10.13 20.55
N ARG A 107 2.30 10.97 20.15
CA ARG A 107 1.78 12.06 20.99
C ARG A 107 1.02 11.54 22.21
N LEU A 108 0.23 10.48 22.04
CA LEU A 108 -0.46 9.82 23.15
C LEU A 108 0.53 9.24 24.16
N ARG A 109 1.58 8.54 23.69
CA ARG A 109 2.64 8.01 24.58
C ARG A 109 3.32 9.12 25.35
N LYS A 110 3.64 10.23 24.68
CA LYS A 110 4.27 11.39 25.29
C LYS A 110 3.38 12.00 26.38
N GLU A 111 2.10 12.25 26.11
CA GLU A 111 1.17 12.81 27.11
C GLU A 111 1.02 11.92 28.35
N LEU A 112 0.99 10.59 28.17
CA LEU A 112 0.91 9.66 29.29
C LEU A 112 2.21 9.64 30.12
N ALA A 113 3.36 9.74 29.46
CA ALA A 113 4.66 9.80 30.11
C ALA A 113 4.86 11.11 30.87
N ASP A 114 4.57 12.25 30.25
CA ASP A 114 4.73 13.60 30.84
C ASP A 114 3.86 13.77 32.11
N ARG A 115 2.70 13.12 32.15
CA ARG A 115 1.78 13.14 33.30
C ARG A 115 1.99 11.99 34.29
N ASN A 116 2.94 11.10 34.00
CA ASN A 116 3.26 9.92 34.80
C ASN A 116 2.02 9.04 35.11
N ILE A 117 1.06 8.96 34.17
CA ILE A 117 -0.23 8.28 34.37
C ILE A 117 -0.02 6.78 34.58
N SER A 118 0.89 6.17 33.81
CA SER A 118 1.15 4.73 33.91
C SER A 118 1.61 4.33 35.31
N SER A 119 2.45 5.12 35.99
CA SER A 119 2.85 4.80 37.38
C SER A 119 1.69 4.80 38.39
N GLN A 120 0.58 5.46 38.05
CA GLN A 120 -0.62 5.54 38.90
C GLN A 120 -1.57 4.36 38.68
N ILE A 121 -1.38 3.58 37.61
CA ILE A 121 -2.17 2.38 37.33
C ILE A 121 -1.55 1.18 38.05
N PRO A 122 -2.27 0.49 38.95
CA PRO A 122 -1.75 -0.70 39.63
C PRO A 122 -1.37 -1.81 38.64
N LEU A 123 -0.36 -2.61 39.01
CA LEU A 123 0.01 -3.81 38.25
C LEU A 123 -1.21 -4.74 38.09
N GLY A 124 -1.47 -5.19 36.86
CA GLY A 124 -2.62 -6.03 36.54
C GLY A 124 -3.95 -5.28 36.38
N SER A 125 -3.96 -3.95 36.54
CA SER A 125 -5.12 -3.10 36.26
C SER A 125 -5.00 -2.39 34.92
N THR A 126 -6.13 -1.94 34.38
CA THR A 126 -6.18 -1.17 33.13
C THR A 126 -7.27 -0.13 33.23
N MET A 127 -6.99 1.08 32.77
CA MET A 127 -7.97 2.15 32.62
C MET A 127 -8.30 2.30 31.14
N CYS A 128 -9.57 2.04 30.78
CA CYS A 128 -10.06 2.25 29.44
C CYS A 128 -10.45 3.72 29.24
N ILE A 129 -9.87 4.39 28.26
CA ILE A 129 -10.27 5.72 27.82
C ILE A 129 -11.03 5.61 26.51
N GLY A 130 -12.22 6.20 26.48
CA GLY A 130 -13.05 6.30 25.28
C GLY A 130 -12.70 7.49 24.38
N ASN A 131 -13.29 7.48 23.18
CA ASN A 131 -13.12 8.46 22.10
C ASN A 131 -11.78 8.39 21.34
N THR A 132 -11.67 7.38 20.48
CA THR A 132 -10.57 7.17 19.53
C THR A 132 -10.89 7.67 18.12
N ALA A 133 -11.93 8.50 17.96
CA ALA A 133 -12.54 8.78 16.65
C ALA A 133 -11.55 9.19 15.55
N LYS A 134 -10.52 9.99 15.88
CA LYS A 134 -9.48 10.38 14.91
C LYS A 134 -8.67 9.16 14.44
N ILE A 135 -8.22 8.31 15.36
CA ILE A 135 -7.53 7.05 15.03
C ILE A 135 -8.44 6.18 14.17
N ASP A 136 -9.73 6.09 14.51
CA ASP A 136 -10.71 5.27 13.79
C ASP A 136 -10.98 5.79 12.37
N PHE A 137 -10.93 7.12 12.15
CA PHE A 137 -11.06 7.73 10.82
C PHE A 137 -9.87 7.38 9.94
N GLU A 138 -8.66 7.54 10.47
CA GLU A 138 -7.44 7.26 9.72
C GLU A 138 -7.28 5.77 9.46
N TYR A 139 -7.60 4.92 10.45
CA TYR A 139 -7.55 3.46 10.32
C TYR A 139 -8.52 2.93 9.25
N ARG A 140 -9.78 3.36 9.25
CA ARG A 140 -10.74 2.94 8.22
C ARG A 140 -10.30 3.38 6.84
N SER A 141 -9.78 4.61 6.74
CA SER A 141 -9.24 5.15 5.50
C SER A 141 -8.05 4.32 5.02
N PHE A 142 -7.12 3.94 5.91
CA PHE A 142 -6.01 3.03 5.63
C PHE A 142 -6.50 1.70 5.04
N VAL A 143 -7.44 1.02 5.70
CA VAL A 143 -7.96 -0.28 5.25
C VAL A 143 -8.63 -0.19 3.87
N LEU A 144 -9.39 0.88 3.62
CA LEU A 144 -10.04 1.11 2.32
C LEU A 144 -9.04 1.44 1.22
N SER A 145 -8.02 2.26 1.49
CA SER A 145 -6.94 2.58 0.56
C SER A 145 -6.11 1.36 0.21
N TYR A 146 -5.83 0.51 1.20
CA TYR A 146 -5.09 -0.73 1.02
C TYR A 146 -5.79 -1.65 0.03
N ARG A 147 -7.10 -1.83 0.19
CA ARG A 147 -7.90 -2.60 -0.77
C ARG A 147 -7.92 -1.96 -2.15
N ARG A 148 -8.09 -0.64 -2.23
CA ARG A 148 -8.07 0.10 -3.51
C ARG A 148 -6.74 -0.11 -4.26
N ALA A 149 -5.61 -0.08 -3.56
CA ALA A 149 -4.30 -0.33 -4.16
C ALA A 149 -4.23 -1.70 -4.86
N LEU A 150 -4.69 -2.76 -4.18
CA LEU A 150 -4.73 -4.11 -4.75
C LEU A 150 -5.68 -4.21 -5.95
N ASP A 151 -6.87 -3.60 -5.86
CA ASP A 151 -7.87 -3.65 -6.93
C ASP A 151 -7.45 -2.83 -8.16
N TYR A 152 -6.83 -1.66 -7.99
CA TYR A 152 -6.26 -0.89 -9.09
C TYR A 152 -5.12 -1.62 -9.79
N LEU A 153 -4.24 -2.28 -9.02
CA LEU A 153 -3.17 -3.10 -9.59
C LEU A 153 -3.76 -4.23 -10.43
N SER A 154 -4.75 -4.95 -9.89
CA SER A 154 -5.44 -6.03 -10.61
C SER A 154 -6.09 -5.54 -11.88
N TYR A 155 -6.79 -4.41 -11.79
CA TYR A 155 -7.48 -3.77 -12.90
C TYR A 155 -6.52 -3.36 -14.02
N GLY A 156 -5.34 -2.84 -13.66
CA GLY A 156 -4.26 -2.54 -14.58
C GLY A 156 -3.70 -3.80 -15.23
N LEU A 157 -3.16 -4.71 -14.42
CA LEU A 157 -2.44 -5.90 -14.91
C LEU A 157 -3.35 -6.87 -15.70
N SER A 158 -4.63 -7.01 -15.32
CA SER A 158 -5.57 -7.88 -16.04
C SER A 158 -5.78 -7.45 -17.50
N THR A 159 -5.56 -6.16 -17.79
CA THR A 159 -5.70 -5.60 -19.13
C THR A 159 -4.76 -6.25 -20.14
N TYR A 160 -3.55 -6.62 -19.71
CA TYR A 160 -2.60 -7.32 -20.58
C TYR A 160 -3.16 -8.66 -21.09
N PHE A 161 -3.93 -9.34 -20.25
CA PHE A 161 -4.60 -10.60 -20.58
C PHE A 161 -5.95 -10.40 -21.31
N ASN A 162 -6.28 -9.17 -21.72
CA ASN A 162 -7.59 -8.76 -22.22
C ASN A 162 -8.75 -9.08 -21.24
N GLU A 163 -8.47 -9.09 -19.93
CA GLU A 163 -9.45 -9.34 -18.90
C GLU A 163 -9.84 -8.08 -18.14
N SER A 164 -11.06 -8.07 -17.61
CA SER A 164 -11.60 -6.97 -16.81
C SER A 164 -11.72 -7.29 -15.32
N GLN A 165 -10.65 -7.74 -14.68
CA GLN A 165 -10.70 -8.08 -13.26
C GLN A 165 -10.56 -6.83 -12.39
N ASP A 166 -11.60 -6.49 -11.64
CA ASP A 166 -11.68 -5.35 -10.72
C ASP A 166 -11.45 -5.74 -9.25
N SER A 167 -11.13 -7.01 -9.00
CA SER A 167 -10.91 -7.56 -7.67
C SER A 167 -9.63 -8.37 -7.64
N PHE A 168 -8.73 -8.05 -6.70
CA PHE A 168 -7.48 -8.77 -6.52
C PHE A 168 -7.67 -10.26 -6.21
N ASN A 169 -8.72 -10.59 -5.45
CA ASN A 169 -9.06 -11.99 -5.16
C ASN A 169 -9.50 -12.74 -6.44
N ARG A 170 -10.26 -12.08 -7.32
CA ARG A 170 -10.71 -12.67 -8.58
C ARG A 170 -9.56 -12.80 -9.57
N PHE A 171 -8.71 -11.77 -9.65
CA PHE A 171 -7.48 -11.80 -10.44
C PHE A 171 -6.57 -12.96 -10.03
N ALA A 172 -6.30 -13.11 -8.72
CA ALA A 172 -5.48 -14.19 -8.21
C ALA A 172 -6.02 -15.60 -8.52
N LYS A 173 -7.35 -15.76 -8.54
CA LYS A 173 -8.00 -17.04 -8.90
C LYS A 173 -7.98 -17.34 -10.39
N ASN A 174 -8.10 -16.29 -11.22
CA ASN A 174 -8.27 -16.46 -12.66
C ASN A 174 -6.97 -16.43 -13.44
N ILE A 175 -5.88 -15.91 -12.86
CA ILE A 175 -4.60 -15.71 -13.55
C ILE A 175 -4.11 -16.98 -14.27
N LEU A 176 -4.25 -18.17 -13.67
CA LEU A 176 -3.80 -19.43 -14.26
C LEU A 176 -4.55 -19.82 -15.55
N LYS A 177 -5.71 -19.22 -15.80
CA LYS A 177 -6.52 -19.44 -17.01
C LYS A 177 -6.25 -18.36 -18.08
N SER A 178 -5.47 -17.34 -17.75
CA SER A 178 -5.21 -16.20 -18.61
C SER A 178 -4.11 -16.50 -19.64
N HIS A 179 -4.26 -15.93 -20.84
CA HIS A 179 -3.27 -15.99 -21.91
C HIS A 179 -2.59 -14.63 -22.11
N PRO A 180 -1.27 -14.58 -22.37
CA PRO A 180 -0.36 -15.71 -22.64
C PRO A 180 0.01 -16.52 -21.39
N THR A 181 0.03 -17.85 -21.52
CA THR A 181 0.27 -18.78 -20.41
C THR A 181 1.67 -18.63 -19.79
N ALA A 182 2.68 -18.29 -20.59
CA ALA A 182 4.03 -18.04 -20.08
C ALA A 182 4.05 -16.86 -19.09
N VAL A 183 3.32 -15.78 -19.39
CA VAL A 183 3.24 -14.60 -18.53
C VAL A 183 2.40 -14.89 -17.28
N SER A 184 1.24 -15.52 -17.44
CA SER A 184 0.37 -15.82 -16.31
C SER A 184 0.97 -16.84 -15.35
N ALA A 185 1.68 -17.85 -15.85
CA ALA A 185 2.40 -18.82 -15.04
C ALA A 185 3.51 -18.19 -14.19
N ALA A 186 4.15 -17.12 -14.67
CA ALA A 186 5.17 -16.39 -13.90
C ALA A 186 4.56 -15.58 -12.75
N LEU A 187 3.33 -15.07 -12.91
CA LEU A 187 2.66 -14.26 -11.88
C LEU A 187 1.98 -15.11 -10.79
N ALA A 188 1.52 -16.32 -11.11
CA ALA A 188 0.78 -17.15 -10.18
C ALA A 188 1.54 -17.48 -8.87
N PRO A 189 2.85 -17.81 -8.87
CA PRO A 189 3.62 -18.02 -7.64
C PRO A 189 3.73 -16.77 -6.76
N ILE A 190 3.87 -15.59 -7.38
CA ILE A 190 3.95 -14.30 -6.68
C ILE A 190 2.65 -14.04 -5.95
N LEU A 191 1.51 -14.19 -6.64
CA LEU A 191 0.18 -14.06 -6.05
C LEU A 191 -0.03 -15.07 -4.91
N LYS A 192 0.32 -16.33 -5.12
CA LYS A 192 0.21 -17.39 -4.10
C LYS A 192 0.98 -17.04 -2.82
N ARG A 193 2.18 -16.47 -2.95
CA ARG A 193 3.00 -16.05 -1.80
C ARG A 193 2.35 -14.93 -1.00
N TYR A 194 1.76 -13.92 -1.65
CA TYR A 194 1.27 -12.73 -0.95
C TYR A 194 -0.17 -12.83 -0.44
N MET A 195 -1.02 -13.63 -1.09
CA MET A 195 -2.44 -13.77 -0.75
C MET A 195 -2.74 -14.02 0.75
N PRO A 196 -1.98 -14.87 1.49
CA PRO A 196 -2.22 -15.08 2.91
C PRO A 196 -2.14 -13.81 3.77
N HIS A 197 -1.33 -12.82 3.37
CA HIS A 197 -1.14 -11.57 4.12
C HIS A 197 -2.30 -10.58 3.99
N PHE A 198 -3.24 -10.84 3.07
CA PHE A 198 -4.30 -9.88 2.72
C PHE A 198 -5.69 -10.28 3.23
N SER A 199 -5.79 -11.32 4.06
CA SER A 199 -7.07 -11.82 4.60
C SER A 199 -7.94 -10.71 5.21
N PHE A 200 -7.33 -9.72 5.87
CA PHE A 200 -8.04 -8.57 6.47
C PHE A 200 -8.75 -7.64 5.48
N VAL A 201 -8.36 -7.64 4.19
CA VAL A 201 -8.97 -6.79 3.14
C VAL A 201 -9.69 -7.57 2.05
N ILE A 202 -9.30 -8.82 1.82
CA ILE A 202 -9.86 -9.67 0.76
C ILE A 202 -10.77 -10.80 1.27
N GLY A 203 -10.73 -11.07 2.58
CA GLY A 203 -11.48 -12.13 3.25
C GLY A 203 -10.78 -13.47 3.14
N ASP A 204 -11.06 -14.36 4.09
CA ASP A 204 -10.75 -15.78 3.96
C ASP A 204 -11.99 -16.55 3.43
N GLN A 205 -11.89 -17.86 3.29
CA GLN A 205 -13.02 -18.69 2.83
C GLN A 205 -14.14 -18.81 3.87
N LYS A 206 -13.99 -18.27 5.09
CA LYS A 206 -14.87 -18.54 6.24
C LYS A 206 -15.48 -17.29 6.89
N GLY A 207 -15.07 -16.08 6.52
CA GLY A 207 -15.55 -14.84 7.14
C GLY A 207 -15.45 -13.61 6.24
N ARG A 208 -16.16 -12.54 6.64
CA ARG A 208 -16.05 -11.22 6.01
C ARG A 208 -14.75 -10.56 6.46
N SER A 209 -14.08 -9.89 5.54
CA SER A 209 -12.86 -9.14 5.86
C SER A 209 -13.17 -7.90 6.70
N THR A 210 -12.18 -7.39 7.46
CA THR A 210 -12.25 -6.09 8.15
C THR A 210 -12.74 -5.00 7.19
N ARG A 211 -12.21 -4.99 5.96
CA ARG A 211 -12.64 -4.07 4.91
C ARG A 211 -14.11 -4.21 4.54
N ASP A 212 -14.63 -5.43 4.36
CA ASP A 212 -16.04 -5.66 4.03
C ASP A 212 -16.97 -5.17 5.16
N ILE A 213 -16.54 -5.32 6.42
CA ILE A 213 -17.28 -4.81 7.57
C ILE A 213 -17.31 -3.27 7.53
N ILE A 214 -16.14 -2.64 7.35
CA ILE A 214 -16.01 -1.18 7.25
C ILE A 214 -16.86 -0.62 6.11
N ALA A 215 -16.84 -1.26 4.95
CA ALA A 215 -17.52 -0.77 3.75
C ALA A 215 -19.05 -0.93 3.79
N HIS A 216 -19.57 -1.95 4.48
CA HIS A 216 -20.97 -2.37 4.31
C HIS A 216 -21.78 -2.57 5.59
N LYS A 217 -21.15 -2.57 6.77
CA LYS A 217 -21.83 -3.02 7.99
C LYS A 217 -21.64 -2.10 9.18
N ALA A 218 -20.42 -1.63 9.44
CA ALA A 218 -20.15 -0.86 10.64
C ALA A 218 -18.94 0.07 10.46
N ALA A 219 -18.95 1.18 11.18
CA ALA A 219 -17.75 1.94 11.47
C ALA A 219 -16.90 1.13 12.46
N LEU A 220 -16.01 0.27 11.94
CA LEU A 220 -15.15 -0.55 12.78
C LEU A 220 -14.00 0.30 13.31
N ASP A 221 -13.88 0.35 14.62
CA ASP A 221 -12.83 1.08 15.32
C ASP A 221 -11.49 0.32 15.24
N ALA A 222 -10.39 1.05 15.36
CA ALA A 222 -9.04 0.48 15.44
C ALA A 222 -8.85 -0.26 16.78
N GLY A 223 -9.52 0.21 17.84
CA GLY A 223 -9.51 -0.35 19.18
C GLY A 223 -9.67 0.74 20.23
N SER A 224 -10.03 0.36 21.45
CA SER A 224 -10.11 1.30 22.58
C SER A 224 -8.75 1.47 23.24
N ILE A 225 -8.45 2.68 23.73
CA ILE A 225 -7.21 2.95 24.47
C ILE A 225 -7.32 2.34 25.86
N ASN A 226 -6.45 1.38 26.13
CA ASN A 226 -6.29 0.74 27.44
C ASN A 226 -4.95 1.16 28.04
N ILE A 227 -4.99 2.02 29.05
CA ILE A 227 -3.81 2.49 29.78
C ILE A 227 -3.46 1.49 30.87
N ARG A 228 -2.19 1.11 30.92
CA ARG A 228 -1.60 0.16 31.85
C ARG A 228 -0.41 0.80 32.58
N ASN A 229 0.16 0.05 33.50
CA ASN A 229 1.33 0.48 34.25
C ASN A 229 2.61 0.62 33.41
N ASN A 230 2.61 0.11 32.18
CA ASN A 230 3.71 0.15 31.22
C ASN A 230 3.39 0.97 29.94
N GLY A 231 2.38 1.84 29.98
CA GLY A 231 1.99 2.70 28.84
C GLY A 231 0.54 2.49 28.43
N PHE A 232 0.26 2.43 27.14
CA PHE A 232 -1.07 2.08 26.64
C PHE A 232 -0.99 1.08 25.49
N VAL A 233 -2.12 0.40 25.28
CA VAL A 233 -2.36 -0.53 24.18
C VAL A 233 -3.73 -0.26 23.60
N LEU A 234 -3.92 -0.55 22.31
CA LEU A 234 -5.26 -0.61 21.74
C LEU A 234 -5.82 -2.02 21.95
N PHE A 235 -7.07 -2.12 22.38
CA PHE A 235 -7.73 -3.39 22.64
C PHE A 235 -9.03 -3.51 21.86
N GLY A 236 -9.30 -4.72 21.38
CA GLY A 236 -10.43 -4.99 20.49
C GLY A 236 -10.21 -4.39 19.10
N GLY A 237 -11.30 -4.06 18.42
CA GLY A 237 -11.26 -3.44 17.09
C GLY A 237 -10.92 -4.38 15.95
N GLY A 238 -10.80 -3.82 14.75
CA GLY A 238 -10.67 -4.59 13.51
C GLY A 238 -9.32 -5.25 13.23
N GLU A 239 -8.29 -4.83 13.96
CA GLU A 239 -6.95 -5.43 13.90
C GLU A 239 -6.74 -6.51 14.97
N ASN A 240 -7.65 -6.61 15.95
CA ASN A 240 -7.55 -7.50 17.10
C ASN A 240 -6.17 -7.44 17.77
N LEU A 241 -5.67 -6.22 18.01
CA LEU A 241 -4.38 -5.90 18.64
C LEU A 241 -4.29 -6.32 20.13
N GLY A 242 -5.28 -7.11 20.58
CA GLY A 242 -5.51 -7.43 21.97
C GLY A 242 -4.31 -8.10 22.64
N ILE A 243 -4.32 -7.98 23.97
CA ILE A 243 -3.38 -8.63 24.88
C ILE A 243 -3.47 -10.14 24.63
N ASN A 244 -2.44 -10.75 24.04
CA ASN A 244 -2.35 -12.20 24.02
C ASN A 244 -2.29 -12.66 25.48
N THR A 245 -3.36 -13.27 25.97
CA THR A 245 -3.46 -13.82 27.33
C THR A 245 -2.60 -15.07 27.50
N GLU A 246 -2.00 -15.56 26.42
CA GLU A 246 -1.06 -16.67 26.42
C GLU A 246 0.35 -16.16 26.76
N ARG A 247 0.68 -16.28 28.05
CA ARG A 247 1.94 -15.97 28.75
C ARG A 247 3.20 -15.93 27.86
N GLY A 248 3.80 -14.74 27.75
CA GLY A 248 5.13 -14.48 27.19
C GLY A 248 5.52 -12.99 27.25
N ASP A 249 6.68 -12.64 26.66
CA ASP A 249 7.21 -11.27 26.58
C ASP A 249 6.25 -10.27 25.89
N ASP A 250 5.35 -10.76 25.03
CA ASP A 250 4.31 -9.99 24.33
C ASP A 250 3.28 -9.34 25.27
N PHE A 251 3.15 -9.82 26.52
CA PHE A 251 2.31 -9.14 27.52
C PHE A 251 2.91 -7.80 27.96
N LEU A 252 4.25 -7.76 28.06
CA LEU A 252 5.00 -6.59 28.51
C LEU A 252 5.14 -5.54 27.41
N ASN A 253 5.27 -5.96 26.14
CA ASN A 253 5.39 -5.07 24.98
C ASN A 253 4.55 -5.56 23.79
N PRO A 254 3.22 -5.44 23.83
CA PRO A 254 2.39 -5.81 22.69
C PRO A 254 2.64 -4.84 21.51
N PRO A 255 2.48 -5.31 20.27
CA PRO A 255 2.68 -4.49 19.08
C PRO A 255 1.70 -3.32 19.08
N THR A 256 2.17 -2.16 18.64
CA THR A 256 1.33 -0.98 18.45
C THR A 256 0.53 -1.10 17.15
N LEU A 257 -0.53 -0.30 17.01
CA LEU A 257 -1.25 -0.21 15.74
C LEU A 257 -0.32 0.19 14.58
N PRO A 258 0.54 1.23 14.72
CA PRO A 258 1.58 1.51 13.73
C PRO A 258 2.40 0.28 13.31
N ASP A 259 2.87 -0.55 14.24
CA ASP A 259 3.71 -1.72 13.93
C ASP A 259 2.96 -2.76 13.07
N VAL A 260 1.69 -3.00 13.39
CA VAL A 260 0.84 -3.93 12.63
C VAL A 260 0.55 -3.38 11.24
N LEU A 261 0.19 -2.10 11.13
CA LEU A 261 -0.08 -1.47 9.84
C LEU A 261 1.19 -1.37 8.98
N GLU A 262 2.35 -1.14 9.58
CA GLU A 262 3.65 -1.15 8.90
C GLU A 262 3.97 -2.54 8.34
N THR A 263 3.74 -3.60 9.12
CA THR A 263 3.86 -4.98 8.63
C THR A 263 2.95 -5.24 7.44
N ARG A 264 1.70 -4.73 7.48
CA ARG A 264 0.77 -4.81 6.34
C ARG A 264 1.30 -4.06 5.13
N MET A 265 1.90 -2.88 5.33
CA MET A 265 2.49 -2.09 4.24
C MET A 265 3.72 -2.75 3.62
N VAL A 266 4.58 -3.39 4.42
CA VAL A 266 5.70 -4.19 3.89
C VAL A 266 5.20 -5.30 2.96
N ASN A 267 4.13 -5.99 3.35
CA ASN A 267 3.52 -7.02 2.51
C ASN A 267 2.89 -6.45 1.22
N LEU A 268 2.24 -5.29 1.30
CA LEU A 268 1.68 -4.61 0.12
C LEU A 268 2.79 -4.18 -0.84
N GLN A 269 3.81 -3.50 -0.32
CA GLN A 269 4.96 -3.01 -1.07
C GLN A 269 5.69 -4.16 -1.77
N GLY A 270 5.98 -5.24 -1.04
CA GLY A 270 6.60 -6.43 -1.62
C GLY A 270 5.75 -7.05 -2.73
N CYS A 271 4.44 -7.16 -2.52
CA CYS A 271 3.53 -7.69 -3.53
C CYS A 271 3.51 -6.85 -4.80
N VAL A 272 3.40 -5.53 -4.68
CA VAL A 272 3.40 -4.62 -5.83
C VAL A 272 4.73 -4.66 -6.55
N ALA A 273 5.85 -4.55 -5.82
CA ALA A 273 7.18 -4.59 -6.41
C ALA A 273 7.41 -5.88 -7.20
N ASP A 274 7.10 -7.03 -6.59
CA ASP A 274 7.31 -8.32 -7.23
C ASP A 274 6.35 -8.57 -8.40
N LEU A 275 5.10 -8.10 -8.33
CA LEU A 275 4.17 -8.21 -9.45
C LEU A 275 4.59 -7.33 -10.64
N LEU A 276 5.02 -6.09 -10.40
CA LEU A 276 5.48 -5.19 -11.46
C LEU A 276 6.79 -5.69 -12.09
N ALA A 277 7.74 -6.15 -11.28
CA ALA A 277 8.97 -6.74 -11.76
C ALA A 277 8.72 -8.06 -12.51
N GLY A 278 7.85 -8.92 -11.95
CA GLY A 278 7.50 -10.22 -12.52
C GLY A 278 6.78 -10.09 -13.85
N ILE A 279 5.78 -9.20 -13.97
CA ILE A 279 5.06 -9.02 -15.24
C ILE A 279 5.98 -8.40 -16.29
N ARG A 280 6.83 -7.44 -15.92
CA ARG A 280 7.84 -6.85 -16.82
C ARG A 280 8.75 -7.93 -17.40
N ALA A 281 9.35 -8.74 -16.53
CA ALA A 281 10.28 -9.79 -16.95
C ALA A 281 9.57 -10.81 -17.84
N ALA A 282 8.40 -11.30 -17.41
CA ALA A 282 7.68 -12.33 -18.13
C ALA A 282 7.16 -11.87 -19.50
N ILE A 283 6.70 -10.61 -19.62
CA ILE A 283 6.34 -10.03 -20.92
C ILE A 283 7.58 -9.93 -21.81
N THR A 284 8.68 -9.40 -21.29
CA THR A 284 9.92 -9.23 -22.06
C THR A 284 10.43 -10.58 -22.59
N ASP A 285 10.43 -11.62 -21.78
CA ASP A 285 10.86 -12.96 -22.18
C ASP A 285 9.87 -13.59 -23.18
N TYR A 286 8.56 -13.38 -22.97
CA TYR A 286 7.54 -13.83 -23.90
C TYR A 286 7.69 -13.17 -25.28
N GLU A 287 7.81 -11.84 -25.35
CA GLU A 287 7.98 -11.12 -26.62
C GLU A 287 9.24 -11.58 -27.37
N LYS A 288 10.36 -11.74 -26.67
CA LYS A 288 11.59 -12.34 -27.23
C LYS A 288 11.36 -13.74 -27.78
N SER A 289 10.64 -14.60 -27.05
CA SER A 289 10.33 -15.97 -27.50
C SER A 289 9.48 -16.02 -28.77
N GLN A 290 8.71 -14.96 -29.05
CA GLN A 290 7.91 -14.81 -30.26
C GLN A 290 8.69 -14.18 -31.42
N GLY A 291 9.97 -13.82 -31.21
CA GLY A 291 10.77 -13.04 -32.17
C GLY A 291 10.32 -11.59 -32.28
N TRP A 292 9.53 -11.10 -31.32
CA TRP A 292 9.23 -9.68 -31.16
C TRP A 292 10.38 -9.04 -30.38
N ARG A 293 10.55 -7.72 -30.52
CA ARG A 293 11.69 -6.96 -29.98
C ARG A 293 12.00 -7.28 -28.52
#